data_AF-A0ABC8LM19-F1
#
_entry.id   AF-A0ABC8LM19-F1
#
_cell.length_a   1.000
_cell.length_b   1.000
_cell.length_c   1.000
_cell.angle_alpha   90.00
_cell.angle_beta   90.00
_cell.angle_gamma   90.00
#
_symmetry.space_group_name_H-M   'P 1'
#
loop_
_entity.id
_entity.type
_entity.pdbx_description
1 polymer ?
#
loop_
_entity_poly.entity_id
_entity_poly.type
_entity_poly.pdbx_seq_one_letter_code
_entity_poly.pdbx_strand_id
1 'polypeptide(L)'
;MTLDFHTNKKILEEVAIIPSKRLHNKIAGFSTHLMKRIQKGPVRVSLKLQEKEREHHIEVDKKTLDMLASLGMADLPGVVKVDPVSVAPVAGFGRGRKF
;
A
#
# COMPACT_ATOMS: atom_id res chain seq x y z
N MET A 1 14.84 -12.75 -0.50
CA MET A 1 14.69 -14.05 0.19
C MET A 1 13.72 -14.89 -0.61
N THR A 2 13.91 -16.20 -0.66
CA THR A 2 13.14 -17.12 -1.51
C THR A 2 11.86 -17.58 -0.81
N LEU A 3 11.00 -18.35 -1.48
CA LEU A 3 9.83 -18.98 -0.86
C LEU A 3 10.15 -20.27 -0.08
N ASP A 4 11.36 -20.81 -0.28
CA ASP A 4 11.80 -22.08 0.28
C ASP A 4 12.42 -21.88 1.67
N PHE A 5 12.05 -22.78 2.60
CA PHE A 5 12.50 -22.71 3.99
C PHE A 5 13.98 -23.06 4.13
N HIS A 6 14.44 -24.12 3.46
CA HIS A 6 15.80 -24.61 3.61
C HIS A 6 16.83 -23.65 3.02
N THR A 7 16.51 -23.03 1.89
CA THR A 7 17.33 -22.01 1.24
C THR A 7 17.45 -20.78 2.13
N ASN A 8 16.33 -20.24 2.64
CA ASN A 8 16.37 -19.08 3.53
C ASN A 8 17.11 -19.37 4.85
N LYS A 9 17.03 -20.61 5.33
CA LYS A 9 17.76 -21.06 6.52
C LYS A 9 19.28 -21.05 6.30
N LYS A 10 19.77 -21.51 5.13
CA LYS A 10 21.20 -21.41 4.79
C LYS A 10 21.66 -19.96 4.68
N ILE A 11 20.87 -19.12 4.01
CA ILE A 11 21.19 -17.69 3.86
C ILE A 11 21.31 -17.00 5.23
N LEU A 12 20.46 -17.35 6.20
CA LEU A 12 20.52 -16.78 7.55
C LEU A 12 21.80 -17.16 8.31
N GLU A 13 22.37 -18.35 8.06
CA GLU A 13 23.65 -18.78 8.64
C GLU A 13 24.83 -17.96 8.09
N GLU A 14 24.73 -17.48 6.85
CA GLU A 14 25.75 -16.63 6.21
C GLU A 14 25.60 -15.14 6.59
N VAL A 15 24.37 -14.67 6.78
CA VAL A 15 24.08 -13.23 6.96
C VAL A 15 24.09 -12.79 8.43
N ALA A 16 23.79 -13.68 9.39
CA ALA A 16 23.67 -13.30 10.79
C ALA A 16 24.12 -14.39 11.76
N ILE A 17 24.81 -13.98 12.83
CA ILE A 17 25.16 -14.87 13.94
C ILE A 17 23.93 -15.02 14.84
N ILE A 18 23.20 -16.13 14.69
CA ILE A 18 22.00 -16.43 15.49
C ILE A 18 22.33 -17.55 16.50
N PRO A 19 22.36 -17.26 17.80
CA PRO A 19 22.90 -18.19 18.81
C PRO A 19 22.00 -19.39 19.10
N SER A 20 20.72 -19.34 18.72
CA SER A 20 19.78 -20.44 19.01
C SER A 20 19.09 -20.98 17.75
N LYS A 21 19.09 -22.31 17.65
CA LYS A 21 18.40 -23.06 16.59
C LYS A 21 16.90 -22.74 16.51
N ARG A 22 16.25 -22.52 17.67
CA ARG A 22 14.82 -22.19 17.74
C ARG A 22 14.53 -20.80 17.16
N LEU A 23 15.34 -19.78 17.49
CA LEU A 23 15.18 -18.45 16.90
C LEU A 23 15.51 -18.47 15.41
N HIS A 24 16.56 -19.18 15.02
CA HIS A 24 16.93 -19.36 13.63
C HIS A 24 15.78 -19.93 12.77
N ASN A 25 15.15 -21.01 13.23
CA ASN A 25 14.00 -21.60 12.55
C ASN A 25 12.79 -20.66 12.51
N LYS A 26 12.55 -19.87 13.57
CA LYS A 26 11.47 -18.87 13.58
C LYS A 26 11.70 -17.79 12.53
N ILE A 27 12.92 -17.27 12.42
CA ILE A 27 13.26 -16.21 11.44
C ILE A 27 13.11 -16.74 10.01
N ALA A 28 13.62 -17.94 9.72
CA ALA A 28 13.42 -18.59 8.41
C ALA A 28 11.93 -18.78 8.08
N GLY A 29 11.14 -19.21 9.06
CA GLY A 29 9.68 -19.37 8.93
C GLY A 29 8.95 -18.04 8.69
N PHE A 30 9.30 -16.99 9.42
CA PHE A 30 8.74 -15.65 9.21
C PHE A 30 9.09 -15.09 7.83
N SER A 31 10.35 -15.26 7.39
CA SER A 31 10.82 -14.82 6.07
C SER A 31 10.01 -15.47 4.94
N THR A 32 9.82 -16.81 4.99
CA THR A 32 9.00 -17.52 4.00
C THR A 32 7.53 -17.09 4.01
N HIS A 33 6.92 -16.95 5.19
CA HIS A 33 5.54 -16.45 5.31
C HIS A 33 5.38 -15.04 4.78
N LEU A 34 6.37 -14.18 5.03
CA LEU A 34 6.38 -12.81 4.52
C LEU A 34 6.46 -12.79 2.99
N MET A 35 7.39 -13.54 2.39
CA MET A 35 7.53 -13.61 0.94
C MET A 35 6.27 -14.14 0.25
N LYS A 36 5.59 -15.14 0.84
CA LYS A 36 4.29 -15.64 0.36
C LYS A 36 3.18 -14.60 0.43
N ARG A 37 3.19 -13.72 1.42
CA ARG A 37 2.18 -12.65 1.56
C ARG A 37 2.44 -11.51 0.56
N ILE A 38 3.70 -11.15 0.33
CA ILE A 38 4.08 -10.13 -0.66
C ILE A 38 3.59 -10.51 -2.07
N GLN A 39 3.67 -11.79 -2.45
CA GLN A 39 3.17 -12.26 -3.76
C GLN A 39 1.64 -12.17 -3.91
N LYS A 40 0.89 -12.20 -2.80
CA LYS A 40 -0.58 -12.15 -2.83
C LYS A 40 -1.12 -10.72 -2.85
N GLY A 41 -0.29 -9.72 -2.57
CA GLY A 41 -0.68 -8.33 -2.54
C GLY A 41 0.21 -7.50 -1.63
N PRO A 42 0.01 -6.17 -1.61
CA PRO A 42 0.80 -5.26 -0.79
C PRO A 42 0.60 -5.56 0.70
N VAL A 43 1.68 -5.95 1.39
CA VAL A 43 1.67 -6.20 2.84
C VAL A 43 2.20 -4.96 3.55
N ARG A 44 1.62 -4.60 4.70
CA ARG A 44 2.11 -3.54 5.60
C ARG A 44 3.45 -3.94 6.25
N VAL A 45 4.51 -3.93 5.46
CA VAL A 45 5.87 -4.27 5.88
C VAL A 45 6.70 -3.13 5.36
N SER A 46 7.11 -2.23 6.25
CA SER A 46 7.76 -0.97 5.91
C SER A 46 9.10 -1.20 5.18
N LEU A 47 9.03 -1.44 3.88
CA LEU A 47 10.11 -1.25 2.93
C LEU A 47 9.98 0.19 2.46
N LYS A 48 11.08 0.95 2.45
CA LYS A 48 11.14 2.31 1.87
C LYS A 48 10.59 2.41 0.44
N LEU A 49 10.41 1.27 -0.24
CA LEU A 49 9.75 1.14 -1.54
C LEU A 49 8.24 1.47 -1.50
N GLN A 50 7.54 1.27 -0.37
CA GLN A 50 6.12 1.62 -0.21
C GLN A 50 5.87 3.13 -0.04
N GLU A 51 6.90 3.92 0.28
CA GLU A 51 6.79 5.38 0.33
C GLU A 51 6.88 6.00 -1.06
N LYS A 52 7.56 5.35 -2.01
CA LYS A 52 7.73 5.88 -3.37
C LYS A 52 6.47 5.79 -4.24
N GLU A 53 5.51 4.93 -3.89
CA GLU A 53 4.20 4.87 -4.55
C GLU A 53 3.13 5.72 -3.85
N ARG A 54 3.37 6.18 -2.61
CA ARG A 54 2.57 7.25 -2.01
C ARG A 54 3.14 8.59 -2.43
N GLU A 55 3.23 8.80 -3.74
CA GLU A 55 3.29 10.15 -4.27
C GLU A 55 2.04 10.87 -3.76
N HIS A 56 2.27 12.02 -3.12
CA HIS A 56 1.24 12.85 -2.54
C HIS A 56 0.32 13.35 -3.65
N HIS A 57 -0.75 12.61 -3.94
CA HIS A 57 -1.82 13.10 -4.78
C HIS A 57 -2.50 14.26 -4.04
N ILE A 58 -2.28 15.47 -4.55
CA ILE A 58 -3.04 16.64 -4.13
C ILE A 58 -4.30 16.63 -5.00
N GLU A 59 -5.45 16.34 -4.40
CA GLU A 59 -6.74 16.44 -5.05
C GLU A 59 -7.09 17.92 -5.19
N VAL A 60 -7.14 18.40 -6.43
CA VAL A 60 -7.36 19.81 -6.75
C VAL A 60 -8.63 19.96 -7.59
N ASP A 61 -9.55 20.81 -7.14
CA ASP A 61 -10.77 21.14 -7.87
C ASP A 61 -10.48 21.79 -9.23
N LYS A 62 -11.40 21.62 -10.19
CA LYS A 62 -11.28 22.13 -11.58
C LYS A 62 -10.97 23.63 -11.66
N LYS A 63 -11.57 24.44 -10.78
CA LYS A 63 -11.33 25.89 -10.70
C LYS A 63 -9.89 26.25 -10.30
N THR A 64 -9.30 25.44 -9.43
CA THR A 64 -7.94 25.66 -8.91
C THR A 64 -6.88 25.20 -9.92
N LEU A 65 -7.18 24.17 -10.72
CA LEU A 65 -6.35 23.77 -11.88
C LEU A 65 -6.24 24.88 -12.93
N ASP A 66 -7.35 25.56 -13.26
CA ASP A 66 -7.34 26.66 -14.24
C ASP A 66 -6.54 27.88 -13.73
N MET A 67 -6.59 28.14 -12.41
CA MET A 67 -5.76 29.16 -11.77
C MET A 67 -4.26 28.79 -11.80
N LEU A 68 -3.92 27.52 -11.55
CA LEU A 68 -2.53 27.03 -11.61
C LEU A 68 -1.97 27.09 -13.04
N ALA A 69 -2.80 26.79 -14.05
CA ALA A 69 -2.44 26.93 -15.46
C ALA A 69 -2.19 28.39 -15.85
N SER A 70 -3.00 29.32 -15.34
CA SER A 70 -2.85 30.76 -15.59
C SER A 70 -1.61 31.37 -14.93
N LEU A 71 -1.12 30.75 -13.85
CA LEU A 71 0.11 31.14 -13.14
C LEU A 71 1.37 30.45 -13.69
N GLY A 72 1.26 29.69 -14.79
CA GLY A 72 2.40 29.00 -15.42
C GLY A 72 2.89 27.77 -14.66
N MET A 73 2.08 27.20 -13.76
CA MET A 73 2.39 26.02 -12.94
C MET A 73 1.57 24.80 -13.37
N ALA A 74 1.41 24.60 -14.68
CA ALA A 74 0.57 23.54 -15.25
C ALA A 74 1.15 22.12 -15.04
N ASP A 75 2.48 22.00 -14.96
CA ASP A 75 3.19 20.71 -14.96
C ASP A 75 3.74 20.33 -13.57
N LEU A 76 2.96 20.57 -12.51
CA LEU A 76 3.34 20.14 -11.16
C LEU A 76 3.19 18.61 -11.04
N PRO A 77 4.27 17.85 -10.77
CA PRO A 77 4.19 16.40 -10.60
C PRO A 77 3.33 16.05 -9.37
N GLY A 78 2.30 15.24 -9.55
CA GLY A 78 1.43 14.73 -8.48
C GLY A 78 -0.02 15.24 -8.48
N VAL A 79 -0.42 16.12 -9.39
CA VAL A 79 -1.81 16.60 -9.50
C VAL A 79 -2.64 15.63 -10.34
N VAL A 80 -3.61 14.96 -9.71
CA VAL A 80 -4.52 14.01 -10.36
C VAL A 80 -5.93 14.60 -10.40
N LYS A 81 -6.55 14.59 -11.59
CA LYS A 81 -7.95 15.01 -11.77
C LYS A 81 -8.86 13.93 -11.19
N VAL A 82 -9.66 14.28 -10.18
CA VAL A 82 -10.77 13.44 -9.70
C VAL A 82 -12.04 13.90 -10.39
N ASP A 83 -12.71 13.00 -11.10
CA ASP A 83 -14.05 13.27 -11.61
C ASP A 83 -15.03 13.29 -10.43
N PRO A 84 -15.89 14.32 -10.31
CA PRO A 84 -16.82 14.40 -9.19
C PRO A 84 -17.82 13.25 -9.29
N VAL A 85 -17.77 12.33 -8.33
CA VAL A 85 -18.78 11.28 -8.17
C VAL A 85 -20.11 11.99 -7.86
N SER A 86 -21.08 11.85 -8.76
CA SER A 86 -22.44 12.33 -8.53
C SER A 86 -23.00 11.58 -7.31
N VAL A 87 -23.14 12.29 -6.19
CA VAL A 87 -23.80 11.76 -5.00
C VAL A 87 -25.27 11.57 -5.35
N ALA A 88 -25.65 10.34 -5.71
CA ALA A 88 -27.06 10.01 -5.88
C ALA A 88 -27.75 10.22 -4.53
N PRO A 89 -28.89 10.93 -4.46
CA PRO A 89 -29.58 11.12 -3.21
C PRO A 89 -29.99 9.75 -2.68
N VAL A 90 -29.48 9.39 -1.51
CA VAL A 90 -29.88 8.20 -0.77
C VAL A 90 -31.39 8.31 -0.56
N ALA A 91 -32.15 7.46 -1.25
CA ALA A 91 -33.58 7.36 -1.07
C ALA A 91 -33.86 7.12 0.41
N GLY A 92 -34.55 8.07 1.03
CA GLY A 92 -34.85 8.05 2.45
C GLY A 92 -35.46 6.73 2.86
N PHE A 93 -34.95 6.16 3.96
CA PHE A 93 -35.59 5.06 4.67
C PHE A 93 -36.94 5.56 5.20
N GLY A 94 -37.97 5.41 4.35
CA GLY A 94 -39.36 5.68 4.65
C GLY A 94 -39.90 4.63 5.62
N ARG A 95 -40.50 5.14 6.70
CA ARG A 95 -41.30 4.43 7.69
C ARG A 95 -42.29 3.43 7.07
N GLY A 96 -42.24 2.20 7.60
CA GLY A 96 -43.38 1.52 8.23
C GLY A 96 -44.32 0.68 7.35
N ARG A 97 -44.53 -0.58 7.76
CA ARG A 97 -45.87 -1.19 7.81
C ARG A 97 -45.91 -2.39 8.78
N LYS A 98 -46.81 -2.29 9.76
CA LYS A 98 -47.40 -3.43 10.49
C LYS A 98 -48.17 -4.30 9.48
N PHE A 99 -48.11 -5.62 9.62
CA PHE A 99 -49.20 -6.53 9.99
C PHE A 99 -48.61 -7.88 10.37
#